data_AF-A0A3P6CH05-F1
#
_entry.id   AF-A0A3P6CH05-F1
#
_cell.length_a   1.000
_cell.length_b   1.000
_cell.length_c   1.000
_cell.angle_alpha   90.00
_cell.angle_beta   90.00
_cell.angle_gamma   90.00
#
_symmetry.space_group_name_H-M   'P 1'
#
loop_
_entity.id
_entity.type
_entity.pdbx_description
1 polymer ?
#
loop_
_entity_poly.entity_id
_entity_poly.type
_entity_poly.pdbx_seq_one_letter_code
_entity_poly.pdbx_strand_id
1 'polypeptide(L)' 'MKRTVGDQVDAAIDQLFFNNPDGFMVEICNCENLELKPRGDRHAPSVAIPGRLDRADAKRLPQTHS' A
#
# COMPACT_ATOMS: atom_id res chain seq x y z
N MET A 1 15.84 -9.84 -4.41
CA MET A 1 17.23 -9.31 -4.55
C MET A 1 17.47 -8.31 -3.43
N LYS A 2 18.58 -8.42 -2.68
CA LYS A 2 18.97 -7.44 -1.65
C LYS A 2 20.07 -6.53 -2.18
N ARG A 3 19.98 -5.22 -1.92
CA ARG A 3 21.02 -4.23 -2.21
C ARG A 3 21.16 -3.27 -1.02
N THR A 4 22.36 -2.76 -0.81
CA THR A 4 22.63 -1.72 0.20
C THR A 4 23.05 -0.45 -0.55
N VAL A 5 22.46 0.68 -0.23
CA VAL A 5 22.70 1.99 -0.85
C VAL A 5 23.14 2.96 0.24
N GLY A 6 24.27 3.64 0.03
CA GLY A 6 24.89 4.52 1.03
C GLY A 6 26.27 4.02 1.46
N ASP A 7 27.16 4.96 1.72
CA ASP A 7 28.58 4.77 2.01
C ASP A 7 28.95 5.06 3.46
N GLN A 8 28.08 5.75 4.20
CA GLN A 8 28.20 5.99 5.64
C GLN A 8 27.35 4.99 6.43
N VAL A 9 27.87 4.53 7.58
CA VAL A 9 27.24 3.49 8.41
C VAL A 9 25.81 3.87 8.83
N ASP A 10 25.60 5.13 9.22
CA ASP A 10 24.31 5.63 9.70
C ASP A 10 23.38 6.13 8.56
N ALA A 11 23.84 6.04 7.31
CA ALA A 11 23.07 6.39 6.12
C ALA A 11 22.89 5.21 5.16
N ALA A 12 23.37 4.02 5.54
CA ALA A 12 23.30 2.82 4.71
C ALA A 12 21.89 2.24 4.73
N ILE A 13 21.23 2.30 3.57
CA ILE A 13 19.88 1.81 3.36
C ILE A 13 19.92 0.42 2.75
N ASP A 14 19.39 -0.57 3.46
CA ASP A 14 19.15 -1.90 2.92
C ASP A 14 17.80 -1.92 2.19
N GLN A 15 17.79 -2.33 0.92
CA GLN A 15 16.60 -2.53 0.09
C GLN A 15 16.46 -4.01 -0.29
N LEU A 16 15.27 -4.58 -0.06
CA LEU A 16 14.89 -5.93 -0.46
C LEU A 16 13.70 -5.87 -1.42
N PHE A 17 13.89 -6.44 -2.61
CA PHE A 17 12.84 -6.58 -3.63
C PHE A 17 12.41 -8.04 -3.76
N PHE A 18 11.10 -8.28 -3.71
CA PHE A 18 10.48 -9.56 -4.02
C PHE A 18 9.09 -9.38 -4.65
N ASN A 19 8.65 -10.40 -5.39
CA ASN A 19 7.28 -10.46 -5.86
C ASN A 19 6.45 -11.23 -4.85
N ASN A 20 5.27 -10.73 -4.50
CA ASN A 20 4.31 -11.52 -3.74
C ASN A 20 3.60 -12.53 -4.66
N PRO A 21 2.85 -13.49 -4.11
CA PRO A 21 2.12 -14.48 -4.92
C PRO A 21 1.09 -13.87 -5.88
N ASP A 22 0.59 -12.68 -5.57
CA ASP A 22 -0.38 -11.94 -6.39
C ASP A 22 0.29 -11.18 -7.57
N GLY A 23 1.63 -11.24 -7.69
CA GLY A 23 2.38 -10.63 -8.78
C GLY A 23 2.76 -9.16 -8.55
N PHE A 24 2.52 -8.61 -7.36
CA PHE A 24 2.98 -7.26 -7.01
C PHE A 24 4.45 -7.27 -6.58
N MET A 25 5.20 -6.26 -7.04
CA MET A 25 6.55 -6.01 -6.59
C MET A 25 6.50 -5.29 -5.24
N VAL A 26 7.10 -5.91 -4.23
CA VAL A 26 7.21 -5.37 -2.87
C VAL A 26 8.66 -4.97 -2.62
N GLU A 27 8.84 -3.73 -2.15
CA GLU A 27 10.11 -3.20 -1.66
C GLU A 27 10.05 -3.06 -0.13
N ILE A 28 11.08 -3.56 0.55
CA ILE A 28 11.30 -3.34 1.99
C ILE A 28 12.61 -2.58 2.15
N CYS A 29 12.59 -1.40 2.78
CA CYS A 29 13.79 -0.68 3.17
C CYS A 29 13.92 -0.53 4.69
N ASN A 30 15.15 -0.51 5.21
CA ASN A 30 15.41 -0.20 6.62
C ASN A 30 15.30 1.31 6.94
N CYS A 31 15.09 2.16 5.92
CA CYS A 31 15.01 3.63 5.95
C CYS A 31 14.81 4.21 7.37
N GLU A 32 15.91 4.41 8.11
CA GLU A 32 15.84 5.07 9.40
C GLU A 32 15.49 6.54 9.13
N ASN A 33 14.44 7.04 9.79
CA ASN A 33 13.99 8.43 9.76
C ASN A 33 12.89 8.86 8.74
N LEU A 34 12.09 7.93 8.21
CA LEU A 34 10.84 8.30 7.51
C LEU A 34 9.76 8.73 8.52
N GLU A 35 9.47 10.03 8.59
CA GLU A 35 8.33 10.55 9.35
C GLU A 35 7.03 10.00 8.76
N LEU A 36 6.44 9.00 9.41
CA LEU A 36 5.16 8.44 9.03
C LEU A 36 4.05 9.45 9.34
N LYS A 37 3.66 10.25 8.34
CA LYS A 37 2.42 11.03 8.44
C LYS A 37 1.23 10.08 8.32
N PRO A 38 0.25 10.15 9.24
CA PRO A 38 -1.01 9.45 9.08
C PRO A 38 -1.62 9.85 7.74
N ARG A 39 -1.94 8.85 6.92
CA ARG A 39 -2.67 9.06 5.69
C ARG A 39 -4.10 9.42 6.06
N GLY A 40 -4.40 10.71 6.25
CA GLY A 40 -5.78 11.17 6.30
C GLY A 40 -6.43 10.90 4.95
N ASP A 41 -7.43 10.02 4.91
CA ASP A 41 -8.46 9.66 3.89
C ASP A 41 -8.21 9.91 2.39
N ARG A 42 -6.98 10.15 1.97
CA ARG A 42 -6.61 10.24 0.56
C ARG A 42 -6.48 8.84 0.05
N HIS A 43 -7.61 8.26 -0.33
CA HIS A 43 -7.69 7.08 -1.17
C HIS A 43 -6.57 7.13 -2.20
N ALA A 44 -5.79 6.05 -2.30
CA ALA A 44 -4.97 5.87 -3.50
C ALA A 44 -5.97 5.94 -4.65
N PRO A 45 -5.61 6.48 -5.84
CA PRO A 45 -6.45 6.24 -7.00
C PRO A 45 -6.75 4.74 -7.00
N SER A 46 -8.05 4.40 -6.97
CA SER A 46 -8.50 3.02 -6.92
C SER A 46 -7.87 2.32 -8.11
N VAL A 47 -6.80 1.56 -7.88
CA VAL A 47 -6.39 0.55 -8.84
C VAL A 47 -7.56 -0.40 -8.82
N ALA A 48 -8.28 -0.50 -9.95
CA ALA A 48 -9.42 -1.38 -10.08
C ALA A 48 -8.92 -2.81 -9.85
N ILE A 49 -9.01 -3.30 -8.61
CA ILE A 49 -8.88 -4.71 -8.29
C ILE A 49 -10.21 -5.33 -8.73
N PRO A 50 -10.23 -6.18 -9.76
CA PRO A 50 -11.46 -6.82 -10.20
C PRO A 50 -12.07 -7.61 -9.03
N GLY A 51 -13.31 -7.31 -8.67
CA GLY A 51 -14.06 -8.07 -7.65
C GLY A 51 -14.19 -7.46 -6.25
N ARG A 52 -13.69 -6.25 -5.99
CA ARG A 52 -14.01 -5.54 -4.74
C ARG A 52 -15.30 -4.73 -4.92
N LEU A 53 -16.43 -5.25 -4.43
CA LEU A 53 -17.70 -4.52 -4.39
C LEU A 53 -17.51 -3.23 -3.58
N ASP A 54 -17.60 -2.08 -4.24
CA ASP A 54 -17.52 -0.78 -3.59
C ASP A 54 -18.68 -0.65 -2.57
N ARG A 55 -18.34 -0.24 -1.35
CA ARG A 55 -19.32 -0.03 -0.26
C ARG A 55 -20.40 1.01 -0.63
N ALA A 56 -20.18 1.77 -1.70
CA ALA A 56 -21.13 2.73 -2.26
C ALA A 56 -22.39 2.06 -2.86
N ASP A 57 -22.32 0.82 -3.32
CA ASP A 57 -23.48 0.10 -3.89
C ASP A 57 -24.38 -0.54 -2.82
N ALA A 58 -23.91 -0.68 -1.58
CA ALA A 58 -24.68 -1.28 -0.49
C ALA A 58 -25.84 -0.40 0.03
N LYS A 59 -26.01 0.82 -0.48
CA LYS A 59 -27.05 1.77 -0.02
C LYS A 59 -28.35 1.75 -0.81
N ARG A 60 -28.49 0.93 -1.85
CA ARG A 60 -29.75 0.83 -2.62
C ARG A 60 -30.52 -0.46 -2.31
N LEU A 61 -30.79 -0.72 -1.04
CA LEU A 61 -31.89 -1.61 -0.68
C LEU A 61 -33.18 -0.77 -0.66
N PRO A 62 -34.20 -1.04 -1.49
CA PRO A 62 -35.46 -0.32 -1.42
C PRO A 62 -36.11 -0.64 -0.08
N GLN A 63 -36.30 0.37 0.77
CA GLN A 63 -37.08 0.19 1.99
C GLN A 63 -38.56 0.06 1.59
N THR A 64 -39.10 -1.14 1.72
CA THR A 64 -40.52 -1.41 1.63
C THR A 64 -41.21 -0.75 2.83
N HIS A 65 -41.94 0.34 2.58
CA HIS A 65 -42.86 0.90 3.56
C HIS A 65 -44.14 0.04 3.57
N SER A 66 -44.51 -0.45 4.75
CA SER A 66 -45.85 -0.95 5.06
C SER A 66 -46.63 0.12 5.83
#